data_AF-A0A960CYM2-F1
#
_entry.id   AF-A0A960CYM2-F1
#
_cell.length_a   1.000
_cell.length_b   1.000
_cell.length_c   1.000
_cell.angle_alpha   90.00
_cell.angle_beta   90.00
_cell.angle_gamma   90.00
#
_symmetry.space_group_name_H-M   'P 1'
#
loop_
_entity.id
_entity.type
_entity.pdbx_description
1 polymer ?
#
loop_
_entity_poly.entity_id
_entity_poly.type
_entity_poly.pdbx_seq_one_letter_code
_entity_poly.pdbx_strand_id
1 'polypeptide(L)'
;IPHVLVPGLAAALRSTTARRALVLNLAAEPGETAGFSAERHLHVLAQHAPDFTVHDIIVDAARVPSDREREQLRRTASLLEASVQFADVSRPGTPLHDPAKLAAALDGVRVGGPVPPPLNRPPAAPTPTTDLRQGGGVPGPTGDVQRGDRPWR
;
A
#
# COMPACT_ATOMS: atom_id res chain seq x y z
N ILE A 1 -3.05 7.84 7.78
CA ILE A 1 -2.63 6.45 8.05
C ILE A 1 -3.17 5.62 6.90
N PRO A 2 -2.34 5.21 5.92
CA PRO A 2 -2.87 4.58 4.75
C PRO A 2 -3.44 3.22 5.17
N HIS A 3 -4.62 2.94 4.65
CA HIS A 3 -5.29 1.65 4.58
C HIS A 3 -4.47 0.76 3.62
N VAL A 4 -3.19 0.60 3.97
CA VAL A 4 -2.17 -0.13 3.24
C VAL A 4 -2.65 -1.56 3.18
N LEU A 5 -3.31 -1.85 2.06
CA LEU A 5 -3.71 -3.16 1.59
C LEU A 5 -4.47 -3.98 2.63
N VAL A 6 -5.80 -3.98 2.49
CA VAL A 6 -6.61 -5.03 3.11
C VAL A 6 -5.97 -6.39 2.79
N PRO A 7 -5.78 -7.32 3.75
CA PRO A 7 -4.98 -8.52 3.53
C PRO A 7 -5.36 -9.33 2.28
N GLY A 8 -6.65 -9.34 1.92
CA GLY A 8 -7.14 -9.94 0.67
C GLY A 8 -6.61 -9.26 -0.60
N LEU A 9 -6.54 -7.93 -0.61
CA LEU A 9 -5.95 -7.16 -1.72
C LEU A 9 -4.43 -7.36 -1.78
N ALA A 10 -3.74 -7.37 -0.64
CA ALA A 10 -2.31 -7.70 -0.60
C ALA A 10 -2.05 -9.11 -1.17
N ALA A 11 -2.85 -10.11 -0.79
CA ALA A 11 -2.75 -11.47 -1.30
C ALA A 11 -2.98 -11.53 -2.82
N ALA A 12 -4.04 -10.88 -3.33
CA ALA A 12 -4.34 -10.82 -4.76
C ALA A 12 -3.23 -10.12 -5.56
N LEU A 13 -2.68 -9.01 -5.06
CA LEU A 13 -1.58 -8.30 -5.71
C LEU A 13 -0.24 -9.05 -5.64
N ARG A 14 -0.09 -10.01 -4.72
CA ARG A 14 1.08 -10.91 -4.65
C ARG A 14 0.94 -12.10 -5.59
N SER A 15 -0.25 -12.67 -5.76
CA SER A 15 -0.46 -13.85 -6.60
C SER A 15 -0.66 -13.53 -8.09
N THR A 16 -0.97 -12.27 -8.42
CA THR A 16 -1.20 -11.87 -9.81
C THR A 16 0.07 -11.94 -10.66
N THR A 17 -0.07 -12.43 -11.89
CA THR A 17 0.94 -12.31 -12.95
C THR A 17 0.85 -10.99 -13.72
N ALA A 18 -0.15 -10.16 -13.39
CA ALA A 18 -0.33 -8.88 -14.06
C ALA A 18 0.78 -7.90 -13.71
N ARG A 19 1.05 -6.99 -14.64
CA ARG A 19 1.92 -5.84 -14.41
C ARG A 19 1.26 -4.92 -13.38
N ARG A 20 2.04 -4.48 -12.40
CA ARG A 20 1.59 -3.67 -11.26
C ARG A 20 2.27 -2.31 -11.32
N ALA A 21 1.48 -1.25 -11.33
CA ALA A 21 1.97 0.13 -11.27
C ALA A 21 1.37 0.84 -10.06
N LEU A 22 2.18 1.65 -9.38
CA LEU A 22 1.77 2.49 -8.26
C LEU A 22 1.75 3.95 -8.73
N VAL A 23 0.62 4.63 -8.58
CA VAL A 23 0.51 6.07 -8.88
C VAL A 23 0.58 6.84 -7.58
N LEU A 24 1.50 7.80 -7.47
CA LEU A 24 1.59 8.66 -6.30
C LEU A 24 0.59 9.83 -6.39
N ASN A 25 0.05 10.20 -5.23
CA ASN A 25 -0.87 11.32 -5.10
C ASN A 25 -0.19 12.66 -5.47
N LEU A 26 -0.94 13.56 -6.11
CA LEU A 26 -0.44 14.86 -6.58
C LEU A 26 -0.31 15.89 -5.47
N ALA A 27 -1.11 15.80 -4.42
CA ALA A 27 -1.07 16.72 -3.30
C ALA A 27 -0.83 15.95 -2.02
N ALA A 28 -0.12 16.60 -1.11
CA ALA A 28 -0.14 16.24 0.28
C ALA A 28 -1.52 16.66 0.84
N GLU A 29 -2.36 15.69 1.22
CA GLU A 29 -3.61 15.99 1.93
C GLU A 29 -3.32 16.68 3.28
N PRO A 30 -3.88 17.88 3.53
CA PRO A 30 -3.72 18.60 4.79
C PRO A 30 -4.24 17.74 5.95
N GLY A 31 -3.37 17.48 6.94
CA GLY A 31 -3.70 16.65 8.10
C GLY A 31 -3.06 15.25 8.11
N GLU A 32 -2.56 14.75 6.97
CA GLU A 32 -1.72 13.54 6.94
C GLU A 32 -0.27 13.79 6.47
N THR A 33 -0.05 14.82 5.65
CA THR A 33 1.17 14.90 4.81
C THR A 33 1.79 16.30 4.75
N ALA A 34 1.54 17.16 5.74
CA ALA A 34 2.36 18.36 5.95
C ALA A 34 3.80 17.92 6.28
N GLY A 35 4.63 17.72 5.24
CA GLY A 35 6.01 17.20 5.35
C GLY A 35 6.22 15.74 4.91
N PHE A 36 5.26 15.09 4.24
CA PHE A 36 5.51 13.77 3.62
C PHE A 36 5.96 13.93 2.17
N SER A 37 7.26 13.71 1.92
CA SER A 37 7.80 13.59 0.58
C SER A 37 7.29 12.30 -0.09
N ALA A 38 7.28 12.28 -1.43
CA ALA A 38 6.98 11.06 -2.20
C ALA A 38 7.82 9.85 -1.74
N GLU A 39 9.07 10.11 -1.36
CA GLU A 39 10.00 9.14 -0.78
C GLU A 39 9.45 8.51 0.51
N ARG A 40 8.95 9.34 1.44
CA ARG A 40 8.41 8.84 2.71
C ARG A 40 7.19 7.96 2.51
N HIS A 41 6.34 8.24 1.52
CA HIS A 41 5.22 7.36 1.17
C HIS A 41 5.70 5.97 0.75
N LEU A 42 6.74 5.89 -0.08
CA LEU A 42 7.32 4.61 -0.49
C LEU A 42 7.94 3.87 0.69
N HIS A 43 8.63 4.58 1.58
CA HIS A 43 9.24 3.99 2.75
C HIS A 43 8.21 3.38 3.71
N VAL A 44 7.12 4.11 4.00
CA VAL A 44 6.02 3.62 4.85
C VAL A 44 5.34 2.42 4.20
N LEU A 45 5.12 2.45 2.89
CA LEU A 45 4.54 1.33 2.15
C LEU A 45 5.41 0.07 2.25
N ALA A 46 6.72 0.21 2.01
CA ALA A 46 7.67 -0.90 2.11
C ALA A 46 7.77 -1.48 3.52
N GLN A 47 7.71 -0.64 4.55
CA GLN A 47 7.70 -1.08 5.95
C GLN A 47 6.44 -1.86 6.32
N HIS A 48 5.28 -1.47 5.80
CA HIS A 48 4.00 -2.09 6.15
C HIS A 48 3.67 -3.30 5.27
N ALA A 49 4.24 -3.38 4.07
CA ALA A 49 4.04 -4.48 3.14
C ALA A 49 5.38 -4.95 2.55
N PRO A 50 6.25 -5.60 3.36
CA PRO A 50 7.61 -5.99 2.94
C PRO A 50 7.64 -7.01 1.79
N ASP A 51 6.56 -7.78 1.60
CA ASP A 51 6.42 -8.73 0.49
C ASP A 51 5.68 -8.14 -0.73
N PHE A 52 5.38 -6.84 -0.72
CA PHE A 52 4.69 -6.17 -1.81
C PHE A 52 5.68 -5.49 -2.74
N THR A 53 5.68 -5.93 -4.00
CA THR A 53 6.50 -5.35 -5.06
C THR A 53 5.63 -4.76 -6.16
N VAL A 54 6.12 -3.73 -6.82
CA VAL A 54 5.48 -3.13 -8.01
C VAL A 54 6.53 -2.96 -9.10
N HIS A 55 6.11 -2.94 -10.35
CA HIS A 55 7.05 -2.86 -11.47
C HIS A 55 7.41 -1.40 -11.74
N ASP A 56 6.40 -0.52 -11.66
CA ASP A 56 6.57 0.90 -11.95
C ASP A 56 5.88 1.77 -10.91
N ILE A 57 6.49 2.91 -10.65
CA ILE A 57 5.93 3.99 -9.83
C ILE A 57 5.81 5.22 -10.71
N ILE A 58 4.59 5.70 -10.89
CA ILE A 58 4.29 6.90 -11.67
C ILE A 58 4.20 8.08 -10.73
N VAL A 59 5.02 9.10 -11.01
CA VAL A 59 5.14 10.31 -10.21
C VAL A 59 5.03 11.51 -11.11
N ASP A 60 4.27 12.50 -10.66
CA ASP A 60 4.16 13.76 -11.39
C ASP A 60 5.50 14.50 -11.41
N ALA A 61 5.99 14.80 -12.62
CA ALA A 61 7.30 15.37 -12.85
C ALA A 61 7.45 16.77 -12.23
N ALA A 62 6.37 17.55 -12.14
CA ALA A 62 6.39 18.89 -11.58
C ALA A 62 6.50 18.88 -10.04
N ARG A 63 6.17 17.74 -9.40
CA ARG A 63 6.29 17.56 -7.95
C ARG A 63 7.72 17.25 -7.50
N VAL A 64 8.57 16.80 -8.42
CA VAL A 64 9.96 16.41 -8.13
C VAL A 64 10.88 17.07 -9.15
N PRO A 65 11.02 18.41 -9.14
CA PRO A 65 11.78 19.13 -10.16
C PRO A 65 13.29 18.95 -10.01
N SER A 66 13.80 18.66 -8.80
CA SER A 66 15.23 18.48 -8.58
C SER A 66 15.71 17.09 -8.98
N ASP A 67 16.79 17.01 -9.76
CA ASP A 67 17.46 15.74 -10.08
C ASP A 67 17.89 14.97 -8.83
N ARG A 68 18.30 15.69 -7.78
CA ARG A 68 18.65 15.07 -6.49
C ARG A 68 17.46 14.37 -5.86
N GLU A 69 16.29 15.00 -5.86
CA GLU A 69 15.06 14.40 -5.33
C GLU A 69 14.59 13.21 -6.18
N ARG A 70 14.69 13.32 -7.50
CA ARG A 70 14.39 12.21 -8.42
C ARG A 70 15.26 11.00 -8.15
N GLU A 71 16.54 11.24 -7.91
CA GLU A 71 17.53 10.20 -7.63
C GLU A 71 17.31 9.54 -6.26
N GLN A 72 16.96 10.32 -5.22
CA GLN A 72 16.53 9.74 -3.93
C GLN A 72 15.28 8.87 -4.11
N LEU A 73 14.31 9.34 -4.89
CA LEU A 73 13.07 8.61 -5.11
C LEU A 73 13.30 7.28 -5.84
N ARG A 74 14.19 7.26 -6.83
CA ARG A 74 14.60 6.02 -7.51
C ARG A 74 15.22 5.02 -6.55
N ARG A 75 16.12 5.47 -5.67
CA ARG A 75 16.71 4.59 -4.64
C ARG A 75 15.67 4.00 -3.71
N THR A 76 14.72 4.81 -3.26
CA THR A 76 13.67 4.34 -2.36
C THR A 76 12.68 3.41 -3.08
N ALA A 77 12.42 3.65 -4.37
CA ALA A 77 11.60 2.75 -5.20
C ALA A 77 12.22 1.35 -5.36
N SER A 78 13.55 1.22 -5.30
CA SER A 78 14.22 -0.08 -5.30
C SER A 78 13.82 -0.97 -4.12
N LEU A 79 13.34 -0.40 -3.00
CA LEU A 79 12.78 -1.17 -1.88
C LEU A 79 11.52 -1.96 -2.26
N LEU A 80 10.82 -1.53 -3.32
CA LEU A 80 9.63 -2.16 -3.86
C LEU A 80 9.90 -2.89 -5.18
N GLU A 81 11.17 -3.05 -5.55
CA GLU A 81 11.63 -3.60 -6.85
C GLU A 81 11.09 -2.85 -8.07
N ALA A 82 10.88 -1.54 -7.93
CA ALA A 82 10.17 -0.73 -8.91
C ALA A 82 11.06 0.28 -9.64
N SER A 83 10.73 0.53 -10.91
CA SER A 83 11.26 1.65 -11.69
C SER A 83 10.40 2.89 -11.53
N VAL A 84 11.01 4.08 -11.48
CA VAL A 84 10.24 5.34 -11.34
C VAL A 84 10.08 6.02 -12.69
N GLN A 85 8.83 6.27 -13.07
CA GLN A 85 8.45 7.08 -14.22
C GLN A 85 8.02 8.47 -13.78
N PHE A 86 8.75 9.48 -14.24
CA PHE A 86 8.39 10.88 -14.05
C PHE A 86 7.62 11.35 -15.27
N ALA A 87 6.32 11.61 -15.12
CA ALA A 87 5.44 12.03 -16.21
C ALA A 87 4.63 13.26 -15.82
N ASP A 88 4.25 14.09 -16.78
CA ASP A 88 3.22 15.12 -16.56
C ASP A 88 1.87 14.40 -16.52
N VAL A 89 1.27 14.29 -15.33
CA VAL A 89 -0.01 13.58 -15.12
C VAL A 89 -1.05 14.45 -14.43
N SER A 90 -0.74 15.72 -14.20
CA SER A 90 -1.61 16.67 -13.51
C SER A 90 -2.38 17.55 -14.49
N ARG A 91 -3.56 17.97 -14.05
CA ARG A 91 -4.32 19.05 -14.69
C ARG A 91 -3.74 20.39 -14.25
N PRO A 92 -3.36 21.28 -15.19
CA PRO A 92 -2.79 22.58 -14.85
C PRO A 92 -3.65 23.35 -13.84
N GLY A 93 -3.02 23.86 -12.78
CA GLY A 93 -3.68 24.69 -11.76
C GLY A 93 -4.61 23.96 -10.80
N THR A 94 -4.66 22.61 -10.83
CA THR A 94 -5.51 21.83 -9.90
C THR A 94 -4.72 20.70 -9.23
N PRO A 95 -5.14 20.20 -8.06
CA PRO A 95 -4.53 19.03 -7.43
C PRO A 95 -5.04 17.69 -7.99
N LEU A 96 -5.60 17.68 -9.21
CA LEU A 96 -6.23 16.51 -9.81
C LEU A 96 -5.41 15.94 -10.96
N HIS A 97 -5.39 14.61 -11.08
CA HIS A 97 -4.80 13.95 -12.24
C HIS A 97 -5.59 14.25 -13.51
N ASP A 98 -4.87 14.46 -14.60
CA ASP A 98 -5.45 14.50 -15.94
C ASP A 98 -5.67 13.06 -16.43
N PRO A 99 -6.91 12.63 -16.70
CA PRO A 99 -7.19 11.24 -17.08
C PRO A 99 -6.46 10.81 -18.35
N ALA A 100 -6.36 11.70 -19.34
CA ALA A 100 -5.72 11.37 -20.62
C ALA A 100 -4.20 11.24 -20.46
N LYS A 101 -3.58 12.15 -19.70
CA LYS A 101 -2.15 12.08 -19.42
C LYS A 101 -1.79 10.87 -18.55
N LEU A 102 -2.60 10.59 -17.52
CA LEU A 102 -2.37 9.42 -16.67
C LEU A 102 -2.56 8.11 -17.45
N ALA A 103 -3.56 8.03 -18.34
CA ALA A 103 -3.74 6.88 -19.22
C ALA A 103 -2.51 6.68 -20.13
N ALA A 104 -1.99 7.75 -20.74
CA ALA A 104 -0.78 7.68 -21.56
C ALA A 104 0.45 7.20 -20.76
N ALA A 105 0.60 7.65 -19.51
CA ALA A 105 1.67 7.17 -18.63
C ALA A 105 1.51 5.68 -18.29
N LEU A 106 0.28 5.22 -18.06
CA LEU A 106 -0.04 3.81 -17.80
C LEU A 106 0.21 2.92 -19.02
N ASP A 107 -0.12 3.38 -20.23
CA ASP A 107 0.20 2.66 -21.47
C ASP A 107 1.71 2.58 -21.70
N GLY A 108 2.45 3.66 -21.38
CA GLY A 108 3.92 3.66 -21.45
C GLY A 108 4.55 2.57 -20.59
N VAL A 109 4.10 2.42 -19.33
CA VAL A 109 4.61 1.35 -18.46
C VAL A 109 4.13 -0.03 -18.88
N ARG A 110 2.98 -0.16 -19.54
CA ARG A 110 2.49 -1.44 -20.05
C ARG A 110 3.40 -2.01 -21.14
N VAL A 111 4.04 -1.15 -21.93
CA VAL A 111 4.87 -1.52 -23.08
C VAL A 111 6.34 -1.79 -22.70
N GLY A 112 6.81 -1.31 -21.54
CA GLY A 112 8.22 -1.27 -21.10
C GLY A 112 8.96 -2.60 -20.85
N GLY A 113 8.54 -3.72 -21.44
CA GLY A 113 9.25 -5.00 -21.39
C GLY A 113 8.51 -6.11 -20.62
N PRO A 114 8.88 -7.39 -20.85
CA PRO A 114 8.20 -8.54 -20.27
C PRO A 114 8.21 -8.48 -18.75
N VAL A 115 7.05 -8.71 -18.13
CA VAL A 115 6.94 -8.94 -16.69
C VAL A 115 7.77 -10.18 -16.36
N PRO A 116 8.83 -10.08 -15.55
CA PRO A 116 9.53 -11.27 -15.10
C PRO A 116 8.53 -12.17 -14.36
N PRO A 117 8.56 -13.50 -14.60
CA PRO A 117 7.62 -14.40 -13.95
C PRO A 117 7.73 -14.22 -12.43
N PRO A 118 6.60 -14.29 -11.70
CA PRO A 118 6.64 -14.12 -10.25
C PRO A 118 7.66 -15.12 -9.69
N LEU A 119 8.56 -14.63 -8.84
CA LEU A 119 9.43 -15.50 -8.05
C LEU A 119 8.52 -16.51 -7.37
N ASN A 120 8.74 -17.79 -7.65
CA ASN A 120 7.92 -18.91 -7.20
C ASN A 120 7.92 -18.97 -5.66
N ARG A 121 7.12 -18.12 -5.03
CA ARG A 121 6.82 -18.16 -3.60
C ARG A 121 5.55 -18.98 -3.46
N PRO A 122 5.58 -20.06 -2.66
CA PRO A 122 4.38 -20.81 -2.38
C PRO A 122 3.30 -19.85 -1.85
N PRO A 123 2.04 -20.01 -2.25
CA PRO A 123 0.96 -19.19 -1.72
C PRO A 123 1.02 -19.26 -0.20
N ALA A 124 1.11 -18.11 0.46
CA ALA A 124 1.04 -18.04 1.91
C ALA A 124 -0.25 -18.74 2.32
N ALA A 125 -0.11 -19.86 3.03
CA ALA A 125 -1.24 -20.63 3.51
C ALA A 125 -2.19 -19.70 4.29
N PRO A 126 -3.52 -19.83 4.13
CA PRO A 126 -4.44 -19.09 4.96
C PRO A 126 -4.10 -19.39 6.42
N THR A 127 -3.79 -18.34 7.17
CA THR A 127 -3.60 -18.42 8.62
C THR A 127 -4.89 -19.04 9.17
N PRO A 128 -4.83 -20.17 9.91
CA PRO A 128 -6.03 -20.65 10.56
C PRO A 128 -6.46 -19.56 11.54
N THR A 129 -7.64 -18.99 11.31
CA THR A 129 -8.40 -18.30 12.35
C THR A 129 -8.55 -19.31 13.48
N THR A 130 -7.79 -19.12 14.55
CA THR A 130 -8.02 -19.81 15.81
C THR A 130 -9.40 -19.35 16.30
N ASP A 131 -10.42 -20.14 15.99
CA ASP A 131 -11.72 -20.05 16.63
C ASP A 131 -11.52 -20.44 18.10
N LEU A 132 -11.44 -19.43 18.96
CA LEU A 132 -11.53 -19.58 20.41
C LEU A 132 -12.98 -19.96 20.75
N ARG A 133 -13.34 -21.22 20.46
CA ARG A 133 -14.51 -21.88 21.01
C ARG A 133 -14.16 -23.30 21.42
N GLN A 134 -13.47 -23.39 22.56
CA GLN A 134 -13.58 -24.55 23.44
C GLN A 134 -13.92 -24.09 24.84
N GLY A 135 -15.02 -24.64 25.35
CA GLY A 135 -15.48 -24.49 26.73
C GLY A 135 -16.61 -25.48 26.95
N GLY A 136 -16.24 -26.75 27.10
CA GLY A 136 -17.17 -27.85 27.38
C GLY A 136 -17.97 -27.59 28.65
N GLY A 137 -19.23 -28.02 28.61
CA GLY A 137 -20.14 -27.91 29.73
C GLY A 137 -19.75 -28.84 30.87
N VAL A 138 -19.84 -28.31 32.09
CA VAL A 138 -20.07 -29.07 33.33
C VAL A 138 -21.14 -28.30 34.12
N PRO A 139 -22.20 -28.94 34.65
CA PRO A 139 -23.25 -28.24 35.37
C PRO A 139 -22.82 -27.88 36.79
N GLY A 140 -23.27 -26.71 37.28
CA GLY A 140 -22.96 -26.20 38.61
C GLY A 140 -23.68 -26.93 39.75
N PRO A 141 -23.45 -26.47 41.00
CA PRO A 141 -24.60 -25.92 41.72
C PRO A 141 -24.29 -24.67 42.57
N THR A 142 -25.34 -23.84 42.67
CA THR A 142 -25.75 -22.92 43.77
C THR A 142 -24.68 -22.18 44.59
N GLY A 143 -24.76 -20.85 44.55
CA GLY A 143 -24.14 -19.96 45.53
C GLY A 143 -24.59 -18.53 45.33
N ASP A 144 -25.27 -18.02 46.34
CA ASP A 144 -25.98 -16.76 46.48
C ASP A 144 -25.04 -15.52 46.56
N VAL A 145 -25.65 -14.32 46.52
CA VAL A 145 -25.20 -13.03 47.11
C VAL A 145 -24.55 -11.92 46.23
N GLN A 146 -25.32 -10.81 46.18
CA GLN A 146 -25.03 -9.35 46.12
C GLN A 146 -24.19 -8.67 45.00
N ARG A 147 -24.91 -7.87 44.21
CA ARG A 147 -24.81 -6.38 44.06
C ARG A 147 -23.44 -5.70 44.23
N GLY A 148 -23.03 -4.94 43.21
CA GLY A 148 -22.09 -3.84 43.38
C GLY A 148 -21.73 -3.13 42.07
N ASP A 149 -22.51 -2.11 41.71
CA ASP A 149 -22.16 -1.12 40.69
C ASP A 149 -20.82 -0.44 41.02
N ARG A 150 -19.92 -0.26 40.03
CA ARG A 150 -19.45 1.06 39.55
C ARG A 150 -18.36 1.02 38.45
N PRO A 151 -18.26 2.09 37.62
CA PRO A 151 -17.47 2.17 36.39
C PRO A 151 -16.05 2.72 36.59
N TRP A 152 -15.13 2.31 35.72
CA TRP A 152 -13.75 2.81 35.64
C TRP A 152 -13.69 4.07 34.76
N ARG A 153 -13.18 5.16 35.34
CA ARG A 153 -12.52 6.25 34.62
C ARG A 153 -11.03 5.97 34.56
#